data_AF-A0A4Q3GZ33-F1
#
_entry.id   AF-A0A4Q3GZ33-F1
#
_cell.length_a   1.000
_cell.length_b   1.000
_cell.length_c   1.000
_cell.angle_alpha   90.00
_cell.angle_beta   90.00
_cell.angle_gamma   90.00
#
_symmetry.space_group_name_H-M   'P 1'
#
loop_
_entity.id
_entity.type
_entity.pdbx_description
1 polymer ?
#
loop_
_entity_poly.entity_id
_entity_poly.type
_entity_poly.pdbx_seq_one_letter_code
_entity_poly.pdbx_strand_id
1 'polypeptide(L)'
;MSLSSAISTAQSIFSNTGLQSAALSKNIANASNPDYSRRVGTLAVDSTGAQKLVIERTYDNGLVKQVMYSTSDAAGQEVLQQKLDGIKSLLGGN
;
A
#
# COMPACT_ATOMS: atom_id res chain seq x y z
N MET A 1 15.10 -20.14 -31.04
CA MET A 1 14.60 -20.33 -29.66
C MET A 1 15.06 -21.70 -29.19
N SER A 2 16.12 -21.76 -28.37
CA SER A 2 16.74 -23.01 -27.92
C SER A 2 16.07 -23.58 -26.67
N LEU A 3 16.32 -24.85 -26.36
CA LEU A 3 15.90 -25.53 -25.12
C LEU A 3 16.31 -24.74 -23.86
N SER A 4 17.47 -24.06 -23.89
CA SER A 4 17.92 -23.20 -22.80
C SER A 4 17.01 -22.00 -22.56
N SER A 5 16.43 -21.41 -23.60
CA SER A 5 15.41 -20.35 -23.46
C SER A 5 14.14 -20.89 -22.83
N ALA A 6 13.70 -22.10 -23.21
CA ALA A 6 12.51 -22.73 -22.64
C ALA A 6 12.68 -23.05 -21.15
N ILE A 7 13.88 -23.52 -20.74
CA ILE A 7 14.20 -23.77 -19.33
C ILE A 7 14.19 -22.48 -18.51
N SER A 8 14.78 -21.40 -19.03
CA SER A 8 14.78 -20.10 -18.36
C SER A 8 13.35 -19.57 -18.16
N THR A 9 12.50 -19.66 -19.17
CA THR A 9 11.08 -19.30 -19.06
C THR A 9 10.35 -20.16 -18.03
N ALA A 10 10.57 -21.49 -18.05
CA ALA A 10 9.95 -22.39 -17.06
C ALA A 10 10.36 -22.04 -15.62
N GLN A 11 11.64 -21.73 -15.39
CA GLN A 11 12.13 -21.30 -14.07
C GLN A 11 11.45 -20.02 -13.59
N SER A 12 11.30 -19.02 -14.48
CA SER A 12 10.58 -17.79 -14.16
C SER A 12 9.11 -18.04 -13.86
N ILE A 13 8.43 -18.91 -14.63
CA ILE A 13 7.05 -19.30 -14.39
C ILE A 13 6.89 -19.97 -13.02
N PHE A 14 7.72 -20.96 -12.69
CA PHE A 14 7.64 -21.66 -11.40
C PHE A 14 7.90 -20.72 -10.22
N SER A 15 8.90 -19.85 -10.34
CA SER A 15 9.20 -18.84 -9.33
C SER A 15 8.01 -17.90 -9.10
N ASN A 16 7.43 -17.37 -10.19
CA ASN A 16 6.26 -16.48 -10.12
C ASN A 16 5.04 -17.19 -9.52
N THR A 17 4.76 -18.42 -9.94
CA THR A 17 3.64 -19.23 -9.40
C THR A 17 3.82 -19.53 -7.91
N GLY A 18 5.04 -19.86 -7.47
CA GLY A 18 5.35 -20.08 -6.06
C GLY A 18 5.10 -18.84 -5.22
N LEU A 19 5.53 -17.66 -5.70
CA LEU A 19 5.28 -16.38 -5.03
C LEU A 19 3.79 -16.01 -4.98
N GLN A 20 3.03 -16.23 -6.06
CA GLN A 20 1.58 -16.03 -6.08
C GLN A 20 0.86 -16.96 -5.09
N SER A 21 1.29 -18.22 -5.02
CA SER A 21 0.72 -19.21 -4.11
C SER A 21 0.98 -18.84 -2.64
N ALA A 22 2.19 -18.36 -2.34
CA ALA A 22 2.53 -17.87 -1.00
C ALA A 22 1.71 -16.62 -0.61
N ALA A 23 1.49 -15.69 -1.55
CA ALA A 23 0.64 -14.53 -1.32
C ALA A 23 -0.83 -14.92 -1.06
N LEU A 24 -1.37 -15.85 -1.85
CA LEU A 24 -2.71 -16.39 -1.64
C LEU A 24 -2.86 -17.08 -0.29
N SER A 25 -1.89 -17.92 0.09
CA SER A 25 -1.86 -18.58 1.40
C SER A 25 -1.88 -17.56 2.55
N LYS A 26 -1.07 -16.49 2.46
CA LYS A 26 -1.13 -15.41 3.45
C LYS A 26 -2.48 -14.68 3.48
N ASN A 27 -3.11 -14.47 2.34
CA ASN A 27 -4.43 -13.83 2.30
C ASN A 27 -5.48 -14.71 2.99
N ILE A 28 -5.49 -16.01 2.72
CA ILE A 28 -6.42 -16.97 3.35
C ILE A 28 -6.20 -17.00 4.85
N ALA A 29 -4.94 -17.08 5.30
CA ALA A 29 -4.58 -17.09 6.72
C ALA A 29 -5.04 -15.82 7.47
N ASN A 30 -5.19 -14.70 6.78
CA ASN A 30 -5.63 -13.43 7.35
C ASN A 30 -7.07 -13.06 6.93
N ALA A 31 -7.86 -13.99 6.39
CA ALA A 31 -9.20 -13.70 5.88
C ALA A 31 -10.16 -13.18 6.96
N SER A 32 -9.97 -13.59 8.21
CA SER A 32 -10.78 -13.15 9.36
C SER A 32 -10.24 -11.88 10.05
N ASN A 33 -9.14 -11.29 9.54
CA ASN A 33 -8.57 -10.07 10.11
C ASN A 33 -9.14 -8.83 9.38
N PRO A 34 -9.98 -8.01 10.04
CA PRO A 34 -10.61 -6.84 9.43
C PRO A 34 -9.60 -5.75 9.01
N ASP A 35 -8.44 -5.69 9.65
CA ASP A 35 -7.38 -4.72 9.34
C ASP A 35 -6.44 -5.21 8.23
N TYR A 36 -6.67 -6.41 7.69
CA TYR A 36 -5.79 -7.01 6.70
C TYR A 36 -6.08 -6.50 5.28
N SER A 37 -5.10 -5.78 4.74
CA SER A 37 -5.05 -5.47 3.31
C SER A 37 -4.49 -6.65 2.51
N ARG A 38 -5.35 -7.24 1.66
CA ARG A 38 -5.02 -8.40 0.81
C ARG A 38 -3.88 -8.09 -0.16
N ARG A 39 -3.01 -9.07 -0.39
CA ARG A 39 -1.90 -9.00 -1.33
C ARG A 39 -2.36 -9.47 -2.72
N VAL A 40 -2.09 -8.69 -3.76
CA VAL A 40 -2.39 -9.04 -5.15
C VAL A 40 -1.09 -9.02 -5.94
N GLY A 41 -0.85 -10.09 -6.69
CA GLY A 41 0.30 -10.21 -7.57
C GLY A 41 -0.07 -9.75 -8.98
N THR A 42 0.65 -8.76 -9.51
CA THR A 42 0.52 -8.30 -10.89
C THR A 42 1.82 -8.63 -11.62
N LEU A 43 1.71 -9.20 -12.83
CA LEU A 43 2.86 -9.38 -13.71
C LEU A 43 3.17 -8.02 -14.36
N ALA A 44 4.32 -7.44 -14.01
CA ALA A 44 4.80 -6.21 -14.59
C ALA A 44 6.02 -6.51 -15.48
N VAL A 45 6.17 -5.75 -16.55
CA VAL A 45 7.37 -5.77 -17.39
C VAL A 45 8.29 -4.68 -16.85
N ASP A 46 9.49 -5.08 -16.41
CA ASP A 46 10.53 -4.16 -15.96
C ASP A 46 11.04 -3.30 -17.13
N SER A 47 11.73 -2.18 -16.85
CA SER A 47 12.31 -1.30 -17.88
C SER A 47 13.30 -2.01 -18.79
N THR A 48 13.77 -3.19 -18.39
CA THR A 48 14.65 -4.09 -19.13
C THR A 48 13.89 -5.12 -19.99
N GLY A 49 12.55 -5.11 -19.99
CA GLY A 49 11.71 -6.06 -20.73
C GLY A 49 11.45 -7.39 -20.02
N ALA A 50 12.01 -7.59 -18.82
CA ALA A 50 11.82 -8.81 -18.04
C ALA A 50 10.46 -8.83 -17.34
N GLN A 51 9.75 -9.96 -17.39
CA GLN A 51 8.51 -10.15 -16.63
C GLN A 51 8.83 -10.45 -15.16
N LYS A 52 8.43 -9.54 -14.27
CA LYS A 52 8.59 -9.66 -12.82
C LYS A 52 7.22 -9.66 -12.15
N LEU A 53 7.00 -10.61 -11.25
CA LEU A 53 5.85 -10.56 -10.36
C LEU A 53 6.06 -9.46 -9.31
N VAL A 54 5.16 -8.48 -9.28
CA VAL A 54 5.10 -7.46 -8.25
C VAL A 54 3.91 -7.78 -7.34
N ILE A 55 4.18 -7.93 -6.04
CA ILE A 55 3.14 -8.20 -5.03
C ILE A 55 2.89 -6.91 -4.26
N GLU A 56 1.72 -6.34 -4.48
CA GLU A 56 1.26 -5.14 -3.79
C GLU A 56 0.13 -5.48 -2.82
N ARG A 57 -0.07 -4.62 -1.83
CA ARG A 57 -1.24 -4.70 -0.95
C ARG A 57 -2.36 -3.86 -1.56
N THR A 58 -3.59 -4.37 -1.49
CA THR A 58 -4.77 -3.66 -1.98
C THR A 58 -5.19 -2.65 -0.93
N TYR A 59 -4.81 -1.40 -1.12
CA TYR A 59 -5.32 -0.27 -0.36
C TYR A 59 -5.88 0.76 -1.33
N ASP A 60 -6.95 1.44 -0.92
CA ASP A 60 -7.51 2.53 -1.71
C ASP A 60 -6.59 3.75 -1.61
N ASN A 61 -5.79 3.97 -2.65
CA ASN A 61 -4.86 5.09 -2.73
C ASN A 61 -5.58 6.46 -2.69
N GLY A 62 -6.84 6.53 -3.15
CA GLY A 62 -7.66 7.74 -3.07
C GLY A 62 -8.04 8.02 -1.62
N LEU A 63 -8.54 7.00 -0.92
CA LEU A 63 -8.88 7.10 0.51
C LEU A 63 -7.65 7.45 1.34
N VAL A 64 -6.50 6.82 1.11
CA VAL A 64 -5.24 7.12 1.83
C VAL A 64 -4.83 8.58 1.62
N LYS A 65 -4.86 9.08 0.39
CA LYS A 65 -4.57 10.50 0.11
C LYS A 65 -5.57 11.43 0.81
N GLN A 66 -6.86 11.10 0.75
CA GLN A 66 -7.90 11.92 1.39
C GLN A 66 -7.73 11.97 2.91
N VAL A 67 -7.44 10.84 3.55
CA VAL A 67 -7.15 10.78 5.00
C VAL A 67 -5.91 11.63 5.32
N MET A 68 -4.87 11.58 4.49
CA MET A 68 -3.66 12.38 4.70
C MET A 68 -3.93 13.89 4.61
N TYR A 69 -4.72 14.33 3.63
CA TYR A 69 -5.15 15.73 3.53
C TYR A 69 -6.03 16.14 4.71
N SER A 70 -7.06 15.35 5.03
CA SER A 70 -7.95 15.62 6.15
C SER A 70 -7.23 15.71 7.49
N THR A 71 -6.21 14.86 7.70
CA THR A 71 -5.40 14.88 8.94
C THR A 71 -4.54 16.15 9.00
N SER A 72 -3.98 16.56 7.86
CA SER A 72 -3.16 17.77 7.77
C SER A 72 -4.00 19.03 8.01
N ASP A 73 -5.20 19.09 7.43
CA ASP A 73 -6.15 20.18 7.66
C ASP A 73 -6.61 20.23 9.12
N ALA A 74 -6.96 19.09 9.71
CA ALA A 74 -7.34 19.01 11.12
C ALA A 74 -6.22 19.50 12.06
N ALA A 75 -4.97 19.10 11.80
CA ALA A 75 -3.82 19.58 12.57
C ALA A 75 -3.62 21.10 12.42
N GLY A 76 -3.82 21.65 11.23
CA GLY A 76 -3.80 23.10 11.01
C GLY A 76 -4.87 23.84 11.81
N GLN A 77 -6.10 23.30 11.85
CA GLN A 77 -7.18 23.86 12.64
C GLN A 77 -6.94 23.76 14.15
N GLU A 78 -6.35 22.66 14.62
CA GLU A 78 -5.97 22.48 16.02
C GLU A 78 -4.94 23.54 16.46
N VAL A 79 -3.92 23.79 15.64
CA VAL A 79 -2.94 24.85 15.91
C VAL A 79 -3.61 26.22 15.93
N LEU A 80 -4.49 26.52 14.98
CA LEU A 80 -5.22 27.79 14.95
C LEU A 80 -6.06 27.97 16.22
N GLN A 81 -6.82 26.96 16.60
CA GLN A 81 -7.64 26.97 17.82
C GLN A 81 -6.77 27.20 19.07
N GLN A 82 -5.68 26.46 19.23
CA GLN A 82 -4.75 26.65 20.35
C GLN A 82 -4.22 28.08 20.43
N LYS A 83 -3.90 28.71 19.29
CA LYS A 83 -3.45 30.11 19.27
C LYS A 83 -4.57 31.09 19.62
N LEU A 84 -5.78 30.86 19.12
CA LEU A 84 -6.95 31.69 19.44
C LEU A 84 -7.32 31.59 20.93
N ASP A 85 -7.28 30.39 21.50
CA ASP A 85 -7.49 30.19 22.94
C ASP A 85 -6.41 30.88 23.77
N GLY A 86 -5.15 30.85 23.31
CA GLY A 86 -4.06 31.61 23.93
C GLY A 86 -4.31 33.13 23.91
N ILE A 87 -4.79 33.68 22.80
CA ILE A 87 -5.16 35.10 22.69
C ILE A 87 -6.35 35.42 23.59
N LYS A 88 -7.37 34.57 23.61
CA LYS A 88 -8.55 34.72 24.46
C LYS A 88 -8.16 34.78 25.94
N SER A 89 -7.27 33.88 26.37
CA SER A 89 -6.73 33.86 27.73
C SER A 89 -5.94 35.13 28.07
N LEU A 90 -5.10 35.61 27.16
CA LEU A 90 -4.38 36.89 27.32
C LEU A 90 -5.30 38.10 27.43
N LEU A 91 -6.45 38.05 26.76
CA LEU A 91 -7.47 39.12 26.80
C LEU A 91 -8.41 39.01 28.02
N GLY A 92 -8.13 38.09 28.96
CA GLY A 92 -8.92 37.91 30.18
C GLY A 92 -10.22 37.14 29.97
N GLY A 93 -10.40 36.47 28.83
CA GLY A 93 -11.47 35.50 28.64
C GLY A 93 -11.07 34.14 29.22
N ASN A 94 -11.84 33.64 30.19
CA ASN A 94 -11.70 32.27 30.71
C ASN A 94 -11.84 31.23 29.59
#